data_AF-A0A7S2Y6X5-F1
#
_entry.id   AF-A0A7S2Y6X5-F1
#
_cell.length_a   1.000
_cell.length_b   1.000
_cell.length_c   1.000
_cell.angle_alpha   90.00
_cell.angle_beta   90.00
_cell.angle_gamma   90.00
#
_symmetry.space_group_name_H-M   'P 1'
#
loop_
_entity.id
_entity.type
_entity.pdbx_description
1 polymer ?
#
loop_
_entity_poly.entity_id
_entity_poly.type
_entity_poly.pdbx_seq_one_letter_code
_entity_poly.pdbx_strand_id
1 'polypeptide(L)'
;ADDAAMAGRASRIKKAVKLLQKWGPERGYFPEPAKSIAVVEPKHQARCKAILKGFHFAYEEGHRYVGGFLGTDAARQQWLEPQIQKWVEGVQSLAMVARRYPQTAYAGLTK
;
A
#
# COMPACT_ATOMS: atom_id res chain seq x y z
N ALA A 1 11.63 13.12 -7.18
CA ALA A 1 10.85 11.97 -6.65
C ALA A 1 11.86 11.05 -5.99
N ASP A 2 11.77 10.87 -4.67
CA ASP A 2 12.71 10.07 -3.88
C ASP A 2 12.25 8.61 -3.75
N ASP A 3 10.95 8.39 -3.88
CA ASP A 3 10.37 7.05 -3.82
C ASP A 3 10.34 6.40 -5.21
N ALA A 4 11.01 5.26 -5.33
CA ALA A 4 10.96 4.40 -6.50
C ALA A 4 10.08 3.17 -6.22
N ALA A 5 9.26 2.79 -7.19
CA ALA A 5 8.49 1.56 -7.16
C ALA A 5 8.85 0.66 -8.34
N MET A 6 8.94 -0.65 -8.08
CA MET A 6 9.30 -1.65 -9.09
C MET A 6 8.39 -2.87 -8.96
N ALA A 7 7.99 -3.44 -10.09
CA ALA A 7 7.22 -4.67 -10.16
C ALA A 7 7.88 -5.67 -11.09
N GLY A 8 7.85 -6.96 -10.72
CA GLY A 8 8.32 -8.05 -11.56
C GLY A 8 9.10 -9.12 -10.81
N ARG A 9 9.88 -9.91 -11.57
CA ARG A 9 10.65 -11.03 -11.02
C ARG A 9 11.69 -10.52 -10.01
N ALA A 10 11.79 -11.17 -8.86
CA ALA A 10 12.77 -10.86 -7.81
C ALA A 10 14.21 -10.76 -8.33
N SER A 11 14.59 -11.59 -9.32
CA SER A 11 15.92 -11.53 -9.96
C SER A 11 16.17 -10.25 -10.75
N ARG A 12 15.13 -9.66 -11.37
CA ARG A 12 15.21 -8.38 -12.06
C ARG A 12 15.20 -7.22 -11.08
N ILE A 13 14.37 -7.28 -10.03
CA ILE A 13 14.38 -6.31 -8.92
C ILE A 13 15.78 -6.24 -8.29
N LYS A 14 16.39 -7.39 -7.99
CA LYS A 14 17.78 -7.46 -7.49
C LYS A 14 18.77 -6.73 -8.38
N LYS A 15 18.68 -6.92 -9.71
CA LYS A 15 19.56 -6.23 -10.67
C LYS A 15 19.31 -4.72 -10.65
N ALA A 16 18.04 -4.31 -10.65
CA ALA A 16 17.66 -2.91 -10.65
C ALA A 16 18.12 -2.19 -9.38
N VAL A 17 17.92 -2.78 -8.19
CA VAL A 17 18.38 -2.21 -6.91
C VAL A 17 19.91 -2.07 -6.89
N LYS A 18 20.66 -3.08 -7.38
CA LYS A 18 22.12 -2.96 -7.51
C LYS A 18 22.54 -1.82 -8.43
N LEU A 19 21.85 -1.62 -9.54
CA LEU A 19 22.12 -0.52 -10.47
C LEU A 19 21.81 0.83 -9.82
N LEU A 20 20.71 0.93 -9.07
CA LEU A 20 20.38 2.14 -8.31
C LEU A 20 21.43 2.44 -7.24
N GLN A 21 21.88 1.44 -6.48
CA GLN A 21 22.94 1.64 -5.49
C GLN A 21 24.27 2.06 -6.12
N LYS A 22 24.58 1.54 -7.31
CA LYS A 22 25.82 1.87 -8.03
C LYS A 22 25.78 3.26 -8.65
N TRP A 23 24.72 3.59 -9.39
CA TRP A 23 24.66 4.75 -10.27
C TRP A 23 23.76 5.88 -9.75
N GLY A 24 22.96 5.61 -8.72
CA GLY A 24 22.11 6.60 -8.05
C GLY A 24 22.92 7.74 -7.46
N PRO A 25 24.00 7.49 -6.68
CA PRO A 25 24.74 8.56 -6.01
C PRO A 25 25.27 9.65 -6.95
N GLU A 26 25.74 9.28 -8.14
CA GLU A 26 26.19 10.23 -9.18
C GLU A 26 25.07 11.17 -9.68
N ARG A 27 23.80 10.80 -9.43
CA ARG A 27 22.59 11.55 -9.81
C ARG A 27 21.89 12.15 -8.59
N GLY A 28 22.54 12.15 -7.44
CA GLY A 28 21.97 12.62 -6.17
C GLY A 28 20.92 11.69 -5.55
N TYR A 29 20.80 10.45 -6.03
CA TYR A 29 19.85 9.47 -5.51
C TYR A 29 20.54 8.43 -4.63
N PHE A 30 20.20 8.37 -3.35
CA PHE A 30 20.83 7.48 -2.38
C PHE A 30 19.80 6.44 -1.89
N PRO A 31 19.59 5.34 -2.64
CA PRO A 31 18.58 4.37 -2.27
C PRO A 31 18.89 3.75 -0.91
N GLU A 32 17.86 3.60 -0.07
CA GLU A 32 17.91 2.89 1.21
C GLU A 32 17.09 1.60 1.12
N PRO A 33 17.69 0.49 0.62
CA PRO A 33 16.99 -0.77 0.48
C PRO A 33 16.29 -1.24 1.75
N ALA A 34 16.91 -1.06 2.92
CA ALA A 34 16.33 -1.50 4.19
C ALA A 34 14.99 -0.84 4.55
N LYS A 35 14.68 0.33 3.97
CA LYS A 35 13.39 1.02 4.13
C LYS A 35 12.35 0.61 3.08
N SER A 36 12.76 -0.18 2.08
CA SER A 36 11.88 -0.63 1.01
C SER A 36 10.98 -1.78 1.46
N ILE A 37 9.73 -1.76 0.99
CA ILE A 37 8.71 -2.76 1.31
C ILE A 37 8.52 -3.68 0.10
N ALA A 38 8.62 -4.98 0.33
CA ALA A 38 8.42 -6.03 -0.66
C ALA A 38 7.10 -6.75 -0.39
N VAL A 39 6.08 -6.44 -1.18
CA VAL A 39 4.81 -7.17 -1.21
C VAL A 39 4.93 -8.32 -2.21
N VAL A 40 4.79 -9.55 -1.72
CA VAL A 40 5.03 -10.77 -2.52
C VAL A 40 3.90 -11.77 -2.27
N GLU A 41 3.41 -12.39 -3.34
CA GLU A 41 2.45 -13.48 -3.22
C GLU A 41 3.00 -14.63 -2.33
N PRO A 42 2.21 -15.19 -1.39
CA PRO A 42 2.70 -16.16 -0.42
C PRO A 42 3.49 -17.33 -1.02
N LYS A 43 3.01 -17.87 -2.15
CA LYS A 43 3.64 -19.00 -2.87
C LYS A 43 5.06 -18.69 -3.40
N HIS A 44 5.44 -17.42 -3.48
CA HIS A 44 6.75 -16.97 -3.96
C HIS A 44 7.62 -16.32 -2.88
N GLN A 45 7.10 -16.17 -1.66
CA GLN A 45 7.76 -15.40 -0.60
C GLN A 45 9.13 -15.98 -0.23
N ALA A 46 9.24 -17.30 -0.03
CA ALA A 46 10.50 -17.95 0.33
C ALA A 46 11.59 -17.74 -0.75
N ARG A 47 11.24 -17.94 -2.03
CA ARG A 47 12.14 -17.72 -3.15
C ARG A 47 12.55 -16.24 -3.28
N CYS A 48 11.60 -15.33 -3.08
CA CYS A 48 11.86 -13.90 -3.14
C CYS A 48 12.83 -13.46 -2.03
N LYS A 49 12.56 -13.88 -0.78
CA LYS A 49 13.43 -13.65 0.39
C LYS A 49 14.84 -14.18 0.15
N ALA A 50 15.00 -15.37 -0.42
CA ALA A 50 16.31 -15.93 -0.74
C ALA A 50 17.09 -15.08 -1.77
N ILE A 51 16.41 -14.62 -2.82
CA ILE A 51 17.04 -13.82 -3.88
C ILE A 51 17.46 -12.43 -3.36
N LEU A 52 16.60 -11.80 -2.56
CA LEU A 52 16.72 -10.41 -2.11
C LEU A 52 17.32 -10.26 -0.70
N LYS A 53 17.78 -11.37 -0.08
CA LYS A 53 18.29 -11.42 1.31
C LYS A 53 19.27 -10.30 1.65
N GLY A 54 20.18 -9.95 0.74
CA GLY A 54 21.23 -8.94 0.97
C GLY A 54 20.76 -7.48 1.01
N PHE A 55 19.47 -7.20 0.77
CA PHE A 55 18.93 -5.83 0.78
C PHE A 55 18.14 -5.50 2.06
N HIS A 56 17.81 -6.50 2.88
CA HIS A 56 17.08 -6.31 4.13
C HIS A 56 15.73 -5.58 3.97
N PHE A 57 15.00 -5.86 2.89
CA PHE A 57 13.65 -5.34 2.69
C PHE A 57 12.69 -5.74 3.82
N ALA A 58 11.75 -4.87 4.14
CA ALA A 58 10.56 -5.24 4.89
C ALA A 58 9.66 -6.10 4.00
N TYR A 59 9.08 -7.17 4.55
CA TYR A 59 8.17 -8.05 3.81
C TYR A 59 6.80 -7.95 4.45
N GLU A 60 5.82 -7.55 3.66
CA GLU A 60 4.45 -7.34 4.11
C GLU A 60 3.49 -8.15 3.24
N GLU A 61 2.39 -8.61 3.84
CA GLU A 61 1.34 -9.34 3.14
C GLU A 61 0.43 -8.41 2.33
N GLY A 62 0.39 -7.13 2.69
CA GLY A 62 -0.22 -6.11 1.88
C GLY A 62 0.16 -4.70 2.34
N HIS A 63 0.10 -3.75 1.41
CA HIS A 63 0.52 -2.37 1.59
C HIS A 63 -0.34 -1.44 0.74
N ARG A 64 -0.68 -0.26 1.30
CA ARG A 64 -1.39 0.79 0.55
C ARG A 64 -0.45 1.43 -0.47
N TYR A 65 -0.83 1.45 -1.74
CA TYR A 65 0.03 1.98 -2.81
C TYR A 65 -0.79 2.84 -3.78
N VAL A 66 -0.40 4.11 -3.93
CA VAL A 66 -0.96 5.09 -4.89
C VAL A 66 -2.49 5.03 -4.97
N GLY A 67 -3.17 5.28 -3.85
CA GLY A 67 -4.63 5.26 -3.76
C GLY A 67 -5.29 3.86 -3.77
N GLY A 68 -4.53 2.81 -4.06
CA GLY A 68 -4.97 1.41 -4.02
C GLY A 68 -4.29 0.59 -2.92
N PHE A 69 -4.42 -0.73 -3.05
CA PHE A 69 -3.86 -1.72 -2.12
C PHE A 69 -3.19 -2.85 -2.90
N LEU A 70 -1.97 -3.21 -2.50
CA LEU A 70 -1.24 -4.38 -3.00
C LEU A 70 -1.22 -5.44 -1.92
N GLY A 71 -1.33 -6.72 -2.26
CA GLY A 71 -1.19 -7.80 -1.28
C GLY A 71 -2.21 -8.91 -1.42
N THR A 72 -2.35 -9.68 -0.34
CA THR A 72 -3.36 -10.74 -0.24
C THR A 72 -4.77 -10.17 -0.10
N ASP A 73 -5.77 -10.96 -0.49
CA ASP A 73 -7.17 -10.58 -0.28
C ASP A 73 -7.49 -10.39 1.20
N ALA A 74 -6.91 -11.22 2.08
CA ALA A 74 -7.09 -11.09 3.53
C ALA A 74 -6.56 -9.76 4.07
N ALA A 75 -5.34 -9.37 3.69
CA ALA A 75 -4.77 -8.08 4.08
C ALA A 75 -5.57 -6.90 3.50
N ARG A 76 -6.08 -7.04 2.27
CA ARG A 76 -6.96 -6.05 1.66
C ARG A 76 -8.25 -5.88 2.44
N GLN A 77 -8.91 -6.98 2.82
CA GLN A 77 -10.13 -6.92 3.62
C GLN A 77 -9.89 -6.29 4.98
N GLN A 78 -8.82 -6.69 5.68
CA GLN A 78 -8.46 -6.08 6.96
C GLN A 78 -8.24 -4.57 6.86
N TRP A 79 -7.69 -4.09 5.74
CA TRP A 79 -7.54 -2.66 5.48
C TRP A 79 -8.85 -1.96 5.11
N LEU A 80 -9.72 -2.60 4.33
CA LEU A 80 -10.98 -2.03 3.86
C LEU A 80 -12.05 -1.98 4.95
N GLU A 81 -12.15 -3.02 5.79
CA GLU A 81 -13.22 -3.18 6.77
C GLU A 81 -13.47 -1.94 7.64
N PRO A 82 -12.46 -1.34 8.32
CA PRO A 82 -12.71 -0.15 9.15
C PRO A 82 -13.17 1.07 8.33
N GLN A 83 -12.75 1.16 7.07
CA GLN A 83 -13.19 2.25 6.19
C GLN A 83 -14.65 2.03 5.79
N ILE A 84 -15.01 0.82 5.35
CA ILE A 84 -16.38 0.44 5.03
C ILE A 84 -17.28 0.70 6.23
N GLN A 85 -16.87 0.25 7.41
CA GLN A 85 -17.64 0.44 8.64
C GLN A 85 -17.88 1.92 8.96
N LYS A 86 -16.86 2.78 8.81
CA LYS A 86 -17.00 4.23 8.97
C LYS A 86 -18.01 4.83 7.97
N TRP A 87 -18.02 4.35 6.73
CA TRP A 87 -19.00 4.79 5.73
C TRP A 87 -20.42 4.33 6.09
N VAL A 88 -20.57 3.07 6.52
CA VAL A 88 -21.85 2.53 6.98
C VAL A 88 -22.42 3.34 8.14
N GLU A 89 -21.60 3.62 9.17
CA GLU A 89 -21.99 4.43 10.32
C GLU A 89 -22.41 5.84 9.90
N GLY A 90 -21.64 6.47 9.02
CA GLY A 90 -21.98 7.80 8.48
C GLY A 90 -23.34 7.82 7.77
N VAL A 91 -23.62 6.83 6.93
CA VAL A 91 -24.92 6.71 6.23
C VAL A 91 -26.06 6.46 7.22
N GLN A 92 -25.85 5.59 8.21
CA GLN A 92 -26.85 5.32 9.25
C GLN A 92 -27.17 6.58 10.08
N SER A 93 -26.16 7.35 10.47
CA SER A 93 -26.34 8.62 11.16
C SER A 93 -27.12 9.63 10.32
N LEU A 94 -26.78 9.78 9.03
CA LEU A 94 -27.51 10.67 8.12
C LEU A 94 -28.97 10.23 7.95
N ALA A 95 -29.22 8.93 7.80
CA ALA A 95 -30.56 8.38 7.68
C ALA A 95 -31.41 8.65 8.93
N MET A 96 -30.81 8.56 10.12
CA MET A 96 -31.47 8.90 11.38
C MET A 96 -31.91 10.37 11.42
N VAL A 97 -31.00 11.29 11.08
CA VAL A 97 -31.27 12.74 11.09
C VAL A 97 -32.34 13.11 10.07
N ALA A 98 -32.31 12.49 8.89
CA ALA A 98 -33.23 12.80 7.79
C ALA A 98 -34.71 12.59 8.15
N ARG A 99 -35.03 11.71 9.11
CA ARG A 99 -36.41 11.46 9.56
C ARG A 99 -37.09 12.69 10.16
N ARG A 100 -36.32 13.54 10.86
CA ARG A 100 -36.85 14.72 11.57
C ARG A 100 -36.33 16.04 11.00
N TYR A 101 -35.14 16.03 10.39
CA TYR A 101 -34.46 17.21 9.86
C TYR A 101 -33.88 16.93 8.47
N PRO A 102 -34.72 16.69 7.45
CA PRO A 102 -34.27 16.26 6.11
C PRO A 102 -33.37 17.29 5.42
N GLN A 103 -33.62 18.59 5.60
CA GLN A 103 -32.81 19.67 5.04
C GLN A 103 -31.39 19.69 5.66
N THR A 104 -31.30 19.48 6.98
CA THR A 104 -30.01 19.40 7.69
C THR A 104 -29.22 18.17 7.27
N ALA A 105 -29.88 17.01 7.11
CA ALA A 105 -29.24 15.80 6.62
C ALA A 105 -28.71 15.97 5.18
N TYR A 106 -29.49 16.60 4.30
CA TYR A 106 -29.08 16.90 2.93
C TYR A 106 -27.86 17.84 2.89
N ALA A 107 -27.90 18.93 3.66
CA ALA A 107 -26.77 19.87 3.76
C ALA A 107 -25.48 19.23 4.32
N GLY A 108 -25.61 18.22 5.20
CA GLY A 108 -24.49 17.45 5.73
C GLY A 108 -23.88 16.46 4.73
N LEU A 109 -24.68 15.94 3.80
CA LEU A 109 -24.23 15.03 2.73
C LEU A 109 -23.49 15.76 1.61
N THR A 110 -23.92 16.98 1.27
CA THR A 110 -23.41 17.73 0.10
C THR A 110 -22.18 18.58 0.37
N LYS A 111 -21.57 18.49 1.55
CA LYS A 111 -20.40 19.26 1.96
C LYS A 111 -19.09 18.50 1.77
#